data_AF-A0A1B1AAH2-F1
#
_entry.id   AF-A0A1B1AAH2-F1
#
_cell.length_a   1.000
_cell.length_b   1.000
_cell.length_c   1.000
_cell.angle_alpha   90.00
_cell.angle_beta   90.00
_cell.angle_gamma   90.00
#
_symmetry.space_group_name_H-M   'P 1'
#
loop_
_entity.id
_entity.type
_entity.pdbx_description
1 polymer ?
#
loop_
_entity_poly.entity_id
_entity_poly.type
_entity_poly.pdbx_seq_one_letter_code
_entity_poly.pdbx_strand_id
1 'polypeptide(L)' 'MGPLGAGQIYGFSPALQLGGEIDAANLKIVPAASHLTVLAGLSEKPVIGMDGLAKRAFGSGADESLDEAFKKL' A
#
# COMPACT_ATOMS: atom_id res chain seq x y z
N MET A 1 3.75 -10.45 -16.55
CA MET A 1 4.66 -9.28 -16.46
C MET A 1 6.04 -9.81 -16.11
N GLY A 2 7.10 -9.29 -16.73
CA GLY A 2 8.48 -9.78 -16.52
C GLY A 2 9.10 -9.33 -15.19
N PRO A 3 10.37 -9.67 -14.91
CA PRO A 3 11.05 -9.24 -13.70
C PRO A 3 11.22 -7.71 -13.63
N LEU A 4 11.27 -7.16 -12.42
CA LEU A 4 11.55 -5.74 -12.18
C LEU A 4 13.04 -5.46 -12.39
N GLY A 5 13.33 -4.37 -13.11
CA GLY A 5 14.67 -3.79 -13.17
C GLY A 5 14.98 -2.93 -11.95
N ALA A 6 16.24 -2.50 -11.84
CA ALA A 6 16.67 -1.57 -10.79
C ALA A 6 15.87 -0.26 -10.85
N GLY A 7 15.33 0.17 -9.70
CA GLY A 7 14.54 1.39 -9.61
C GLY A 7 13.16 1.31 -10.27
N GLN A 8 12.65 0.11 -10.55
CA GLN A 8 11.30 -0.11 -11.06
C GLN A 8 10.40 -0.74 -10.01
N ILE A 9 9.10 -0.45 -10.10
CA ILE A 9 8.05 -1.08 -9.28
C ILE A 9 6.88 -1.48 -10.15
N TYR A 10 6.02 -2.32 -9.58
CA TYR A 10 4.67 -2.49 -10.08
C TYR A 10 3.78 -1.35 -9.55
N GLY A 11 3.20 -0.58 -10.47
CA GLY A 11 2.32 0.54 -10.15
C GLY A 11 0.98 0.39 -10.87
N PHE A 12 -0.10 0.84 -10.21
CA PHE A 12 -1.43 0.90 -10.81
C PHE A 12 -1.53 2.07 -11.79
N SER A 13 -2.08 1.80 -12.97
CA SER A 13 -2.33 2.79 -14.02
C SER A 13 -3.70 2.51 -14.66
N PRO A 14 -4.76 3.28 -14.32
CA PRO A 14 -4.75 4.52 -13.53
C PRO A 14 -4.38 4.34 -12.05
N ALA A 15 -3.90 5.39 -11.40
CA ALA A 15 -3.62 5.37 -9.96
C ALA A 15 -4.92 5.14 -9.16
N LEU A 16 -4.84 4.40 -8.05
CA LEU A 16 -6.01 4.09 -7.22
C LEU A 16 -6.69 5.36 -6.69
N GLN A 17 -5.91 6.38 -6.34
CA GLN A 17 -6.42 7.69 -5.87
C GLN A 17 -7.23 8.43 -6.96
N LEU A 18 -7.07 8.05 -8.22
CA LEU A 18 -7.79 8.62 -9.36
C LEU A 18 -8.94 7.70 -9.84
N GLY A 19 -9.39 6.76 -9.00
CA GLY A 19 -10.42 5.80 -9.34
C GLY A 19 -9.91 4.58 -10.11
N GLY A 20 -8.61 4.32 -10.09
CA GLY A 20 -8.05 3.07 -10.62
C GLY A 20 -8.54 1.85 -9.82
N GLU A 21 -8.82 0.76 -10.52
CA GLU A 21 -9.27 -0.49 -9.91
C GLU A 21 -8.08 -1.39 -9.54
N ILE A 22 -8.23 -2.13 -8.43
CA ILE A 22 -7.27 -3.16 -8.02
C ILE A 22 -7.48 -4.40 -8.90
N ASP A 23 -6.91 -4.34 -10.09
CA ASP A 23 -6.89 -5.42 -11.08
C ASP A 23 -5.45 -5.67 -11.55
N ALA A 24 -5.10 -6.94 -11.76
CA ALA A 24 -3.86 -7.36 -12.38
C ALA A 24 -3.66 -6.73 -13.78
N ALA A 25 -4.73 -6.48 -14.53
CA ALA A 25 -4.70 -5.81 -15.82
C ALA A 25 -4.23 -4.33 -15.72
N ASN A 26 -4.42 -3.70 -14.56
CA ASN A 26 -4.03 -2.30 -14.31
C ASN A 26 -2.59 -2.16 -13.78
N LEU A 27 -1.92 -3.27 -13.47
CA LEU A 27 -0.53 -3.27 -13.01
C LEU A 27 0.43 -3.08 -14.19
N LYS A 28 1.35 -2.13 -14.03
CA LYS A 28 2.40 -1.82 -15.01
C LYS A 28 3.76 -1.72 -14.33
N ILE A 29 4.83 -2.13 -15.02
CA ILE A 29 6.19 -1.84 -14.58
C ILE A 29 6.47 -0.37 -14.88
N VAL A 30 6.80 0.41 -13.85
CA VAL A 30 7.00 1.85 -13.95
C VAL A 30 8.28 2.29 -13.21
N PRO A 31 8.90 3.43 -13.60
CA PRO A 31 10.00 4.01 -12.83
C PRO A 31 9.54 4.40 -11.42
N ALA A 32 10.20 3.87 -10.40
CA ALA A 32 9.79 4.00 -9.00
C ALA A 32 9.77 5.46 -8.55
N ALA A 33 10.86 6.20 -8.77
CA ALA A 33 10.98 7.58 -8.33
C ALA A 33 9.87 8.46 -8.91
N SER A 34 9.73 8.47 -10.24
CA SER A 34 8.71 9.29 -10.91
C SER A 34 7.29 8.89 -10.52
N HIS A 35 6.99 7.59 -10.46
CA HIS A 35 5.66 7.12 -10.10
C HIS A 35 5.30 7.47 -8.65
N LEU A 36 6.20 7.24 -7.71
CA LEU A 36 5.99 7.57 -6.30
C LEU A 36 5.89 9.09 -6.08
N THR A 37 6.65 9.91 -6.82
CA THR A 37 6.50 11.37 -6.78
C THR A 37 5.09 11.81 -7.18
N VAL A 38 4.53 11.22 -8.24
CA VAL A 38 3.15 11.50 -8.66
C VAL A 38 2.16 11.07 -7.58
N LEU A 39 2.27 9.85 -7.07
CA LEU A 39 1.36 9.35 -6.01
C LEU A 39 1.45 10.20 -4.74
N ALA A 40 2.65 10.65 -4.37
CA ALA A 40 2.87 11.51 -3.21
C ALA A 40 2.25 12.91 -3.35
N GLY A 41 2.04 13.38 -4.58
CA GLY A 41 1.32 14.62 -4.87
C GLY A 41 -0.20 14.46 -4.94
N LEU A 42 -0.69 13.25 -5.23
CA LEU A 42 -2.12 12.94 -5.34
C LEU A 42 -2.78 12.56 -4.01
N SER A 43 -2.00 12.07 -3.03
CA SER A 43 -2.54 11.48 -1.81
C SER A 43 -2.63 12.50 -0.66
N GLU A 44 -3.76 12.51 0.05
CA GLU A 44 -3.74 12.88 1.47
C GLU A 44 -2.85 11.87 2.21
N LYS A 45 -2.04 12.33 3.15
CA LYS A 45 -1.06 11.51 3.89
C LYS A 45 -1.51 11.33 5.34
N PRO A 46 -2.56 10.53 5.60
CA PRO A 46 -2.98 10.27 6.97
C PRO A 46 -1.86 9.50 7.69
N VAL A 47 -1.37 10.06 8.79
CA VAL A 47 -0.50 9.33 9.71
C VAL A 47 -1.40 8.37 10.48
N ILE A 48 -1.15 7.07 10.33
CA ILE A 48 -1.89 6.02 11.02
C ILE A 48 -0.94 5.30 11.98
N GLY A 49 -1.38 5.13 13.22
CA GLY A 49 -0.68 4.29 14.20
C GLY A 49 -0.69 2.82 13.80
N MET A 50 0.12 2.00 14.47
CA MET A 50 0.19 0.56 14.19
C MET A 50 -1.15 -0.15 14.42
N ASP A 51 -1.92 0.30 15.40
CA ASP A 51 -3.28 -0.13 15.72
C ASP A 51 -4.25 0.18 14.56
N GLY A 52 -4.20 1.42 14.05
CA GLY A 52 -5.02 1.83 12.92
C GLY A 52 -4.64 1.09 11.63
N LEU A 53 -3.35 0.83 11.42
CA LEU A 53 -2.87 0.06 10.27
C LEU A 53 -3.37 -1.38 10.35
N ALA A 54 -3.26 -2.02 11.52
CA ALA A 54 -3.74 -3.38 11.74
C ALA A 54 -5.25 -3.49 11.48
N LYS A 55 -6.05 -2.54 11.99
CA LYS A 55 -7.49 -2.47 11.71
C LYS A 55 -7.80 -2.31 10.23
N ARG A 56 -7.03 -1.49 9.51
CA ARG A 56 -7.23 -1.26 8.08
C ARG A 56 -6.85 -2.47 7.22
N ALA A 57 -5.82 -3.21 7.63
CA ALA A 57 -5.32 -4.37 6.90
C ALA A 57 -6.14 -5.65 7.18
N PHE A 58 -6.60 -5.83 8.42
CA PHE A 58 -7.16 -7.10 8.89
C PHE A 58 -8.60 -6.99 9.43
N GLY A 59 -9.16 -5.78 9.47
CA GLY A 59 -10.49 -5.52 10.05
C GLY A 59 -10.47 -5.39 11.58
N SER A 60 -11.66 -5.27 12.18
CA SER A 60 -11.84 -5.00 13.61
C SER A 60 -11.42 -6.13 14.56
N GLY A 61 -11.13 -7.33 14.05
CA GLY A 61 -10.67 -8.48 14.86
C GLY A 61 -9.17 -8.47 15.18
N ALA A 62 -8.42 -7.48 14.71
CA ALA A 62 -6.96 -7.42 14.86
C ALA A 62 -6.50 -7.11 16.30
N ASP A 63 -7.35 -6.45 17.10
CA ASP A 63 -7.02 -5.96 18.45
C ASP A 63 -6.67 -7.12 19.41
N GLU A 64 -7.36 -8.27 19.33
CA GLU A 64 -7.12 -9.42 20.22
C GLU A 64 -5.77 -10.11 19.95
N SER A 65 -5.27 -10.08 18.71
CA SER A 65 -4.03 -10.78 18.34
C SER A 65 -2.75 -10.05 18.75
N LEU A 66 -2.80 -8.71 18.80
CA LEU A 66 -1.64 -7.88 19.14
C LEU A 66 -1.41 -7.84 20.65
N ASP A 67 -2.47 -7.69 21.44
CA ASP A 67 -2.37 -7.70 22.91
C ASP A 67 -1.80 -9.02 23.46
N GLU A 68 -2.18 -10.16 22.87
CA GLU A 68 -1.63 -11.46 23.26
C GLU A 68 -0.17 -11.68 22.79
N ALA A 69 0.23 -11.05 21.69
CA ALA A 69 1.63 -11.09 21.23
C ALA A 69 2.56 -10.24 22.12
N PHE A 70 2.10 -9.07 22.58
CA PHE A 70 2.88 -8.20 23.46
C PHE A 70 2.96 -8.70 24.90
N LYS A 71 1.99 -9.48 25.39
CA LYS A 71 2.05 -10.15 26.71
C LYS A 71 3.10 -11.28 26.80
N LYS A 72 3.59 -11.79 25.68
CA LYS A 72 4.56 -12.90 25.61
C LYS A 72 6.01 -12.44 25.49
N LEU A 73 6.27 -11.13 25.51
CA LEU A 73 7.58 -10.49 25.59
C LEU A 73 7.91 -10.09 27.02
#